data_AF-A0A8T6SHK3-F1
#
_entry.id   AF-A0A8T6SHK3-F1
#
_cell.length_a   1.000
_cell.length_b   1.000
_cell.length_c   1.000
_cell.angle_alpha   90.00
_cell.angle_beta   90.00
_cell.angle_gamma   90.00
#
_symmetry.space_group_name_H-M   'P 1'
#
loop_
_entity.id
_entity.type
_entity.pdbx_description
1 polymer ?
#
loop_
_entity_poly.entity_id
_entity_poly.type
_entity_poly.pdbx_seq_one_letter_code
_entity_poly.pdbx_strand_id
1 'polypeptide(L)' 'MAHKMTVGITPEDLEKAEDVEITEEKDYWNTYKLKDGSVIRIKLIVRGI' A
#
# COMPACT_ATOMS: atom_id res chain seq x y z
N MET A 1 34.16 -15.21 11.43
CA MET A 1 33.31 -14.18 12.06
C MET A 1 33.68 -12.83 11.44
N ALA A 2 32.82 -12.24 10.62
CA ALA A 2 33.01 -10.87 10.12
C ALA A 2 31.64 -10.19 10.00
N HIS A 3 31.57 -8.96 10.51
CA HIS A 3 30.36 -8.20 10.80
C HIS A 3 29.52 -7.89 9.55
N LYS A 4 28.20 -8.06 9.68
CA LYS A 4 27.18 -7.70 8.71
C LYS A 4 27.17 -6.17 8.57
N MET A 5 27.58 -5.63 7.42
CA MET A 5 27.42 -4.21 7.14
C MET A 5 25.93 -3.93 6.93
N THR A 6 25.30 -3.25 7.89
CA THR A 6 24.02 -2.57 7.66
C THR A 6 24.31 -1.32 6.86
N VAL A 7 24.24 -1.41 5.54
CA VAL A 7 24.24 -0.24 4.66
C VAL A 7 23.00 0.59 5.02
N GLY A 8 23.23 1.75 5.64
CA GLY A 8 22.18 2.74 5.87
C GLY A 8 21.94 3.53 4.59
N ILE A 9 20.69 3.94 4.37
CA ILE A 9 20.30 4.77 3.22
C ILE A 9 20.94 6.16 3.38
N THR A 10 21.61 6.67 2.35
CA THR A 10 22.24 8.00 2.32
C THR A 10 21.25 9.07 1.80
N PRO A 11 21.47 10.36 2.06
CA PRO A 11 20.66 11.43 1.49
C PRO A 11 20.68 11.46 -0.05
N GLU A 12 21.83 11.17 -0.67
CA GLU A 12 21.91 11.09 -2.14
C GLU A 12 21.09 9.92 -2.72
N ASP A 13 20.86 8.86 -1.94
CA ASP A 13 20.00 7.75 -2.34
C ASP A 13 18.52 8.17 -2.35
N LEU A 14 18.11 9.06 -1.44
CA LEU A 14 16.74 9.58 -1.39
C LEU A 14 16.46 10.56 -2.53
N GLU A 15 17.42 11.41 -2.89
CA GLU A 15 17.28 12.34 -4.02
C GLU A 15 17.19 11.64 -5.39
N LYS A 16 17.77 10.44 -5.48
CA LYS A 16 17.74 9.61 -6.70
C LYS A 16 16.66 8.54 -6.67
N ALA A 17 15.90 8.44 -5.58
CA ALA A 17 14.83 7.46 -5.48
C ALA A 17 13.71 7.83 -6.46
N GLU A 18 13.20 6.82 -7.16
CA GLU A 18 12.00 6.98 -7.98
C GLU A 18 10.75 6.93 -7.09
N ASP A 19 9.77 7.76 -7.41
CA ASP A 19 8.47 7.70 -6.75
C ASP A 19 7.82 6.34 -7.02
N VAL A 20 7.41 5.66 -5.94
CA VAL A 20 6.71 4.39 -6.06
C VAL A 20 5.25 4.65 -6.39
N GLU A 21 4.88 4.50 -7.66
CA GLU A 21 3.49 4.52 -8.08
C GLU A 21 2.78 3.23 -7.64
N ILE A 22 1.83 3.36 -6.72
CA ILE A 22 0.95 2.26 -6.32
C ILE A 22 -0.23 2.21 -7.28
N THR A 23 -0.28 1.16 -8.11
CA THR A 23 -1.42 0.86 -8.98
C THR A 23 -2.25 -0.28 -8.39
N GLU A 24 -3.57 -0.08 -8.31
CA GLU A 24 -4.48 -1.13 -7.84
C GLU A 24 -4.55 -2.25 -8.89
N GLU A 25 -4.01 -3.44 -8.57
CA GLU A 25 -4.05 -4.58 -9.49
C GLU A 25 -5.49 -5.08 -9.71
N LYS A 26 -6.33 -5.04 -8.66
CA LYS A 26 -7.72 -5.51 -8.67
C LYS A 26 -8.59 -4.77 -7.65
N ASP A 27 -9.81 -4.40 -8.07
CA ASP A 27 -10.85 -3.81 -7.22
C ASP A 27 -11.69 -4.91 -6.54
N TYR A 28 -11.42 -5.19 -5.26
CA TYR A 28 -12.21 -6.12 -4.46
C TYR A 28 -13.19 -5.38 -3.54
N TRP A 29 -14.49 -5.56 -3.82
CA TRP A 29 -15.57 -5.02 -3.00
C TRP A 29 -16.12 -6.08 -2.04
N ASN A 30 -16.11 -5.77 -0.75
CA ASN A 30 -16.87 -6.53 0.22
C ASN A 30 -18.32 -6.04 0.20
N THR A 31 -19.26 -6.93 -0.13
CA THR A 31 -20.68 -6.60 -0.25
C THR A 31 -21.48 -7.32 0.82
N TYR A 32 -22.33 -6.60 1.54
CA TYR A 32 -23.19 -7.15 2.59
C TYR A 32 -24.63 -6.71 2.38
N LYS A 33 -25.56 -7.65 2.55
CA LYS A 33 -27.00 -7.37 2.55
C LYS A 33 -27.48 -7.28 3.99
N LEU A 34 -28.15 -6.18 4.33
CA LEU A 34 -28.71 -5.94 5.65
C LEU A 34 -30.10 -6.58 5.78
N LYS A 35 -30.58 -6.65 7.02
CA LYS A 35 -31.88 -7.27 7.35
C LYS A 35 -33.07 -6.54 6.71
N ASP A 36 -32.95 -5.23 6.48
CA ASP A 36 -33.95 -4.40 5.81
C ASP A 36 -33.88 -4.50 4.26
N GLY A 37 -32.97 -5.32 3.73
CA GLY A 37 -32.77 -5.51 2.30
C GLY A 37 -31.83 -4.51 1.64
N SER A 38 -31.37 -3.48 2.37
CA SER A 38 -30.36 -2.55 1.87
C SER A 38 -28.99 -3.22 1.72
N VAL A 39 -28.09 -2.60 0.95
CA VAL A 39 -26.77 -3.17 0.60
C VAL A 39 -25.65 -2.19 0.96
N ILE A 40 -24.67 -2.69 1.70
CA ILE A 40 -23.40 -2.00 1.99
C ILE A 40 -22.32 -2.57 1.08
N ARG A 41 -21.52 -1.69 0.48
CA ARG A 41 -20.31 -2.03 -0.29
C ARG A 41 -19.12 -1.30 0.30
N ILE A 42 -18.06 -2.03 0.62
CA ILE A 42 -16.83 -1.51 1.23
C ILE A 42 -15.65 -1.91 0.36
N LYS A 43 -14.74 -0.97 0.12
CA LYS A 43 -13.43 -1.27 -0.46
C LYS A 43 -12.30 -0.66 0.36
N LEU A 44 -11.19 -1.36 0.42
CA LEU A 44 -9.95 -0.84 0.98
C LEU A 44 -9.27 0.01 -0.10
N ILE A 45 -8.87 1.23 0.24
CA ILE A 45 -8.06 2.08 -0.63
C ILE A 45 -6.74 2.33 0.08
N VAL A 46 -5.63 1.99 -0.56
CA VAL A 46 -4.28 2.29 -0.06
C VAL A 46 -3.74 3.46 -0.87
N ARG A 47 -3.24 4.48 -0.18
CA ARG A 47 -2.57 5.64 -0.80
C ARG A 47 -1.28 5.92 -0.03
N GLY A 48 -0.23 6.32 -0.74
CA GLY A 48 0.96 6.91 -0.12
C GLY A 48 0.61 8.23 0.59
N ILE A 49 1.41 8.59 1.60
CA ILE A 49 1.33 9.87 2.34
C ILE A 49 2.46 10.77 1.88
#